data_AF-X1BLS3-F1
#
_entry.id   AF-X1BLS3-F1
#
_cell.length_a   1.000
_cell.length_b   1.000
_cell.length_c   1.000
_cell.angle_alpha   90.00
_cell.angle_beta   90.00
_cell.angle_gamma   90.00
#
_symmetry.space_group_name_H-M   'P 1'
#
loop_
_entity.id
_entity.type
_entity.pdbx_description
1 polymer ?
#
loop_
_entity_poly.entity_id
_entity_poly.type
_entity_poly.pdbx_seq_one_letter_code
_entity_poly.pdbx_strand_id
1 'polypeptide(L)'
;ASGGCTSVAGNLTVLAHIFDEKAVTPVGFLMHKEIKDYAFGGGTHEYTDLPTDYPYRKLFIASLILGTGADYIFNTIKLSEDNDRKIPFNHTIFDILRSIVGQGPPYREKQVCAIGGSSGYFFCTPTYWPKLDVCTWEGSNNPYTIAIFGGDGGRGAVYGQGTLTNVNIGIEGYAPHGVLEIPFGLQGEPEDWYDVTKLGSLRLDILSHANRTNADNCQIFLQQLRNY
;
A
#
# COMPACT_ATOMS: atom_id res chain seq x y z
N ALA A 1 20.18 -22.37 -4.12
CA ALA A 1 20.98 -21.93 -2.95
C ALA A 1 20.09 -21.09 -2.05
N SER A 2 20.33 -21.18 -0.74
CA SER A 2 19.57 -20.66 0.40
C SER A 2 18.79 -19.34 0.17
N GLY A 3 17.48 -19.39 0.37
CA GLY A 3 16.58 -18.23 0.36
C GLY A 3 15.39 -18.48 1.28
N GLY A 4 15.67 -18.82 2.54
CA GLY A 4 14.66 -18.95 3.59
C GLY A 4 15.18 -18.29 4.86
N CYS A 5 14.42 -17.36 5.43
CA CYS A 5 14.72 -16.79 6.74
C CYS A 5 14.45 -17.85 7.82
N THR A 6 15.48 -18.58 8.24
CA THR A 6 15.40 -19.42 9.43
C THR A 6 15.40 -18.52 10.66
N SER A 7 14.46 -18.69 11.59
CA SER A 7 14.40 -17.92 12.84
C SER A 7 15.56 -18.30 13.76
N VAL A 8 16.68 -17.60 13.61
CA VAL A 8 17.78 -17.58 14.59
C VAL A 8 17.62 -16.33 15.45
N ALA A 9 18.10 -16.38 16.70
CA ALA A 9 18.11 -15.25 17.63
C ALA A 9 18.57 -13.96 16.92
N GLY A 10 17.64 -13.01 16.76
CA GLY A 10 17.89 -11.75 16.09
C GLY A 10 18.56 -10.77 17.04
N ASN A 11 19.57 -10.04 16.55
CA ASN A 11 20.14 -8.91 17.27
C ASN A 11 19.47 -7.62 16.78
N LEU A 12 18.89 -6.83 17.68
CA LEU A 12 18.38 -5.50 17.37
C LEU A 12 19.50 -4.48 17.57
N THR A 13 19.90 -3.80 16.50
CA THR A 13 20.80 -2.64 16.59
C THR A 13 20.01 -1.38 16.28
N VAL A 14 19.99 -0.43 17.22
CA VAL A 14 19.36 0.89 17.02
C VAL A 14 20.46 1.90 16.76
N LEU A 15 20.43 2.51 15.57
CA LEU A 15 21.31 3.62 15.20
C LEU A 15 20.48 4.90 15.24
N ALA A 16 20.86 5.83 16.11
CA ALA A 16 20.20 7.13 16.22
C ALA A 16 21.13 8.23 15.72
N HIS A 17 20.65 9.04 14.77
CA HIS A 17 21.31 10.26 14.36
C HIS A 17 20.80 11.40 15.24
N ILE A 18 21.66 11.90 16.13
CA ILE A 18 21.35 13.02 17.00
C ILE A 18 21.81 14.30 16.29
N PHE A 19 20.96 15.31 16.22
CA PHE A 19 21.34 16.62 15.74
C PHE A 19 22.28 17.28 16.76
N ASP A 20 23.50 17.59 16.35
CA ASP A 20 24.43 18.39 17.16
C ASP A 20 24.32 19.88 16.74
N GLU A 21 24.38 20.77 17.73
CA GLU A 21 24.42 22.25 17.61
C GLU A 21 23.25 23.01 16.95
N LYS A 22 22.23 22.33 16.38
CA LYS A 22 21.01 23.02 15.90
C LYS A 22 19.98 23.19 17.02
N ALA A 23 19.43 24.41 17.16
CA ALA A 23 18.30 24.67 18.04
C ALA A 23 17.18 23.66 17.76
N VAL A 24 16.72 22.98 18.80
CA VAL A 24 15.67 21.96 18.73
C VAL A 24 14.35 22.67 18.38
N THR A 25 13.99 22.68 17.09
CA THR A 25 12.71 23.19 16.57
C THR A 25 11.64 22.13 16.22
N PRO A 26 11.76 20.80 16.51
CA PRO A 26 10.63 19.91 16.26
C PRO A 26 9.49 20.34 17.17
N VAL A 27 8.36 20.67 16.56
CA VAL A 27 7.11 21.01 17.26
C VAL A 27 6.45 19.75 17.83
N GLY A 28 6.89 18.57 17.37
CA GLY A 28 6.32 17.28 17.67
C GLY A 28 6.89 16.16 16.80
N PHE A 29 6.15 15.07 16.66
CA PHE A 29 6.47 13.94 15.79
C PHE A 29 5.26 13.45 14.99
N LEU A 30 5.50 12.83 13.83
CA LEU A 30 4.45 12.18 13.05
C LEU A 30 4.19 10.77 13.57
N MET A 31 3.00 10.56 14.13
CA MET A 31 2.54 9.26 14.59
C MET A 31 1.70 8.60 13.50
N HIS A 32 2.02 7.36 13.16
CA HIS A 32 1.09 6.48 12.45
C HIS A 32 0.36 5.62 13.47
N LYS A 33 -0.96 5.63 13.45
CA LYS A 33 -1.79 4.86 14.38
C LYS A 33 -2.82 4.05 13.60
N GLU A 34 -2.87 2.76 13.88
CA GLU A 34 -3.97 1.91 13.43
C GLU A 34 -5.23 2.28 14.20
N ILE A 35 -6.29 2.57 13.47
CA ILE A 35 -7.60 2.91 14.02
C ILE A 35 -8.46 1.65 14.10
N LYS A 36 -8.35 0.77 13.10
CA LYS A 36 -9.16 -0.44 12.99
C LYS A 36 -8.53 -1.43 12.04
N ASP A 37 -8.61 -2.71 12.42
CA ASP A 37 -8.43 -3.87 11.54
C ASP A 37 -9.74 -4.68 11.61
N TYR A 38 -10.33 -4.95 10.44
CA TYR A 38 -11.60 -5.65 10.36
C TYR A 38 -11.67 -6.58 9.15
N ALA A 39 -12.48 -7.63 9.27
CA ALA A 39 -12.78 -8.54 8.18
C ALA A 39 -13.90 -7.97 7.29
N PHE A 40 -13.78 -8.12 5.97
CA PHE A 40 -14.82 -7.65 5.06
C PHE A 40 -16.10 -8.50 5.11
N GLY A 41 -17.25 -7.86 4.91
CA GLY A 41 -18.42 -8.50 4.29
C GLY A 41 -18.47 -8.16 2.80
N GLY A 42 -19.08 -9.01 1.97
CA GLY A 42 -19.21 -8.75 0.53
C GLY A 42 -20.29 -7.70 0.23
N GLY A 43 -19.91 -6.60 -0.42
CA GLY A 43 -20.85 -5.52 -0.78
C GLY A 43 -21.44 -4.79 0.42
N THR A 44 -20.73 -4.81 1.55
CA THR A 44 -21.18 -4.21 2.81
C THR A 44 -20.44 -2.90 3.08
N HIS A 45 -21.15 -1.97 3.68
CA HIS A 45 -20.57 -0.76 4.23
C HIS A 45 -19.92 -1.05 5.58
N GLU A 46 -18.69 -0.59 5.76
CA GLU A 46 -18.05 -0.49 7.06
C GLU A 46 -17.97 0.98 7.49
N TYR A 47 -18.56 1.29 8.64
CA TYR A 47 -18.52 2.62 9.23
C TYR A 47 -17.49 2.66 10.35
N THR A 48 -16.55 3.58 10.26
CA THR A 48 -15.51 3.78 11.28
C THR A 48 -15.50 5.24 11.72
N ASP A 49 -15.73 5.46 13.02
CA ASP A 49 -15.61 6.77 13.62
C ASP A 49 -14.11 7.07 13.86
N LEU A 50 -13.62 8.15 13.28
CA LEU A 50 -12.22 8.55 13.32
C LEU A 50 -11.97 9.58 14.45
N PRO A 51 -10.80 9.56 15.10
CA PRO A 51 -10.50 10.43 16.26
C PRO A 51 -10.28 11.89 15.86
N THR A 52 -11.05 12.82 16.41
CA THR A 52 -10.94 14.27 16.12
C THR A 52 -9.92 15.00 17.00
N ASP A 53 -8.88 14.31 17.50
CA ASP A 53 -7.98 14.83 18.53
C ASP A 53 -6.82 15.69 17.98
N TYR A 54 -6.24 15.32 16.83
CA TYR A 54 -5.15 16.05 16.18
C TYR A 54 -5.36 16.13 14.67
N PRO A 55 -4.82 17.17 13.99
CA PRO A 55 -4.89 17.31 12.54
C PRO A 55 -4.35 16.09 11.79
N TYR A 56 -5.01 15.76 10.69
CA TYR A 56 -4.64 14.63 9.84
C TYR A 56 -3.76 15.08 8.69
N ARG A 57 -2.59 14.47 8.58
CA ARG A 57 -1.71 14.65 7.41
C ARG A 57 -2.08 13.69 6.28
N LYS A 58 -2.37 12.43 6.63
CA LYS A 58 -2.72 11.35 5.70
C LYS A 58 -3.69 10.36 6.33
N LEU A 59 -4.57 9.82 5.50
CA LEU A 59 -5.35 8.61 5.76
C LEU A 59 -4.81 7.48 4.91
N PHE A 60 -4.60 6.31 5.51
CA PHE A 60 -4.21 5.11 4.81
C PHE A 60 -5.26 4.03 4.97
N ILE A 61 -5.56 3.35 3.87
CA ILE A 61 -6.44 2.19 3.84
C ILE A 61 -5.66 1.05 3.21
N ALA A 62 -5.41 -0.02 3.95
CA ALA A 62 -4.63 -1.15 3.47
C ALA A 62 -5.50 -2.40 3.36
N SER A 63 -5.42 -3.07 2.22
CA SER A 63 -5.97 -4.41 2.04
C SER A 63 -5.18 -5.11 0.95
N LEU A 64 -4.72 -6.32 1.24
CA LEU A 64 -3.91 -7.10 0.31
C LEU A 64 -4.53 -8.48 0.07
N ILE A 65 -5.05 -8.68 -1.14
CA ILE A 65 -5.53 -9.99 -1.60
C ILE A 65 -4.68 -10.41 -2.80
N LEU A 66 -3.98 -11.53 -2.66
CA LEU A 66 -2.99 -11.97 -3.65
C LEU A 66 -3.61 -12.22 -5.02
N GLY A 67 -3.16 -11.49 -6.04
CA GLY A 67 -3.69 -11.60 -7.41
C GLY A 67 -4.94 -10.74 -7.67
N THR A 68 -5.36 -9.89 -6.72
CA THR A 68 -6.53 -9.02 -6.85
C THR A 68 -6.15 -7.56 -6.61
N GLY A 69 -6.35 -6.71 -7.61
CA GLY A 69 -6.10 -5.27 -7.52
C GLY A 69 -7.06 -4.56 -6.56
N ALA A 70 -6.65 -3.41 -6.03
CA ALA A 70 -7.44 -2.64 -5.07
C ALA A 70 -8.81 -2.19 -5.64
N ASP A 71 -8.89 -2.00 -6.95
CA ASP A 71 -10.10 -1.70 -7.72
C ASP A 71 -11.16 -2.82 -7.66
N TYR A 72 -10.73 -4.06 -7.39
CA TYR A 72 -11.62 -5.19 -7.16
C TYR A 72 -11.85 -5.48 -5.67
N ILE A 73 -11.22 -4.73 -4.76
CA ILE A 73 -11.37 -4.88 -3.30
C ILE A 73 -12.39 -3.88 -2.77
N PHE A 74 -12.22 -2.62 -3.13
CA PHE A 74 -13.07 -1.52 -2.69
C PHE A 74 -14.01 -1.08 -3.82
N ASN A 75 -15.14 -0.50 -3.46
CA ASN A 75 -16.05 0.13 -4.43
C ASN A 75 -16.02 1.64 -4.26
N THR A 76 -16.48 2.13 -3.11
CA THR A 76 -16.52 3.55 -2.78
C THR A 76 -15.93 3.80 -1.41
N ILE A 77 -15.26 4.94 -1.26
CA ILE A 77 -14.72 5.41 0.01
C ILE A 77 -15.23 6.83 0.20
N LYS A 78 -15.87 7.07 1.34
CA LYS A 78 -16.46 8.34 1.71
C LYS A 78 -15.96 8.79 3.08
N LEU A 79 -15.60 10.05 3.17
CA LEU A 79 -15.33 10.72 4.44
C LEU A 79 -16.43 11.75 4.71
N SER A 80 -16.98 11.73 5.92
CA SER A 80 -18.12 12.54 6.33
C SER A 80 -17.85 13.29 7.63
N GLU A 81 -18.12 14.59 7.64
CA GLU A 81 -18.06 15.48 8.79
C GLU A 81 -19.47 15.70 9.36
N ASP A 82 -19.60 15.62 10.69
CA ASP A 82 -20.79 16.01 11.45
C ASP A 82 -22.11 15.46 10.90
N ASN A 83 -22.16 14.14 10.65
CA ASN A 83 -23.31 13.43 10.07
C ASN A 83 -23.72 13.97 8.68
N ASP A 84 -22.79 13.94 7.72
CA ASP A 84 -22.99 14.37 6.34
C ASP A 84 -23.30 15.87 6.16
N ARG A 85 -23.05 16.70 7.18
CA ARG A 85 -23.14 18.17 7.01
C ARG A 85 -22.14 18.67 5.97
N LYS A 86 -20.96 18.05 5.92
CA LYS A 86 -19.94 18.27 4.89
C LYS A 86 -19.29 16.93 4.56
N ILE A 87 -18.99 16.73 3.28
CA ILE A 87 -18.39 15.51 2.76
C ILE A 87 -17.09 15.91 2.07
N PRO A 88 -15.93 15.81 2.77
CA PRO A 88 -14.62 16.08 2.18
C PRO A 88 -14.39 15.36 0.86
N PHE A 89 -14.75 14.08 0.81
CA PHE A 89 -14.72 13.30 -0.42
C PHE A 89 -15.71 12.14 -0.37
N ASN A 90 -16.21 11.77 -1.53
CA ASN A 90 -17.00 10.57 -1.77
C ASN A 90 -16.68 10.08 -3.18
N HIS A 91 -15.75 9.14 -3.26
CA HIS A 91 -15.14 8.75 -4.52
C HIS A 91 -15.23 7.25 -4.74
N THR A 92 -15.31 6.87 -6.00
CA THR A 92 -15.05 5.48 -6.37
C THR A 92 -13.57 5.18 -6.14
N ILE A 93 -13.25 3.92 -5.94
CA ILE A 93 -11.85 3.48 -5.79
C ILE A 93 -11.00 3.90 -7.00
N PHE A 94 -11.57 3.91 -8.21
CA PHE A 94 -10.87 4.34 -9.41
C PHE A 94 -10.44 5.81 -9.36
N ASP A 95 -11.26 6.68 -8.80
CA ASP A 95 -10.91 8.12 -8.69
C ASP A 95 -9.78 8.33 -7.69
N ILE A 96 -9.80 7.59 -6.57
CA ILE A 96 -8.71 7.59 -5.58
C ILE A 96 -7.42 7.05 -6.20
N LEU A 97 -7.48 5.91 -6.90
CA LEU A 97 -6.32 5.32 -7.55
C LEU A 97 -5.75 6.22 -8.65
N ARG A 98 -6.59 6.90 -9.43
CA ARG A 98 -6.13 7.90 -10.41
C ARG A 98 -5.41 9.06 -9.74
N SER A 99 -5.90 9.52 -8.60
CA SER A 99 -5.23 10.55 -7.81
C SER A 99 -3.84 10.08 -7.37
N ILE A 100 -3.73 8.85 -6.83
CA ILE A 100 -2.45 8.25 -6.42
C ILE A 100 -1.48 8.17 -7.60
N VAL A 101 -1.93 7.69 -8.76
CA VAL A 101 -1.13 7.59 -9.98
C VAL A 101 -0.68 8.98 -10.48
N GLY A 102 -1.52 10.00 -10.32
CA GLY A 102 -1.22 11.36 -10.76
C GLY A 102 -0.27 12.14 -9.83
N GLN A 103 -0.19 11.76 -8.56
CA GLN A 103 0.53 12.52 -7.53
C GLN A 103 2.00 12.11 -7.34
N GLY A 104 2.38 10.89 -7.72
CA GLY A 104 3.73 10.38 -7.45
C GLY A 104 4.29 9.51 -8.57
N PRO A 105 5.62 9.38 -8.67
CA PRO A 105 6.22 8.37 -9.53
C PRO A 105 5.86 6.97 -9.02
N PRO A 106 5.85 5.97 -9.91
CA PRO A 106 5.62 4.59 -9.50
C PRO A 106 6.78 4.06 -8.65
N TYR A 107 6.47 3.11 -7.78
CA TYR A 107 7.43 2.32 -7.03
C TYR A 107 8.15 1.38 -7.98
N ARG A 108 9.49 1.36 -7.89
CA ARG A 108 10.35 0.51 -8.71
C ARG A 108 11.07 -0.49 -7.83
N GLU A 109 10.94 -1.75 -8.19
CA GLU A 109 11.60 -2.87 -7.54
C GLU A 109 12.34 -3.68 -8.61
N LYS A 110 13.48 -4.26 -8.21
CA LYS A 110 14.21 -5.22 -9.04
C LYS A 110 14.41 -6.50 -8.26
N GLN A 111 14.05 -7.62 -8.88
CA GLN A 111 14.22 -8.94 -8.31
C GLN A 111 15.12 -9.80 -9.20
N VAL A 112 15.89 -10.67 -8.57
CA VAL A 112 16.67 -11.71 -9.26
C VAL A 112 16.20 -13.05 -8.74
N CYS A 113 15.71 -13.90 -9.64
CA CYS A 113 15.23 -15.23 -9.30
C CYS A 113 15.58 -16.24 -10.38
N ALA A 114 15.53 -17.52 -10.02
CA ALA A 114 15.71 -18.63 -10.97
C ALA A 114 14.34 -19.15 -11.40
N ILE A 115 14.11 -19.24 -12.71
CA ILE A 115 12.88 -19.75 -13.31
C ILE A 115 13.22 -20.96 -14.17
N GLY A 116 12.45 -22.05 -14.06
CA GLY A 116 12.65 -23.27 -14.84
C GLY A 116 11.33 -23.88 -15.29
N GLY A 117 11.36 -25.16 -15.72
CA GLY A 117 10.28 -25.90 -16.37
C GLY A 117 9.04 -26.21 -15.53
N SER A 118 8.39 -25.18 -14.99
CA SER A 118 7.08 -25.23 -14.32
C SER A 118 6.56 -23.80 -14.10
N SER A 119 5.24 -23.66 -13.94
CA SER A 119 4.65 -22.40 -13.46
C SER A 119 4.95 -22.18 -11.97
N GLY A 120 5.15 -20.92 -11.60
CA GLY A 120 5.33 -20.49 -10.22
C GLY A 120 4.77 -19.10 -9.98
N TYR A 121 5.01 -18.58 -8.77
CA TYR A 121 4.63 -17.23 -8.39
C TYR A 121 5.84 -16.46 -7.87
N PHE A 122 5.83 -15.16 -8.11
CA PHE A 122 6.70 -14.21 -7.42
C PHE A 122 5.83 -13.15 -6.76
N PHE A 123 6.38 -12.53 -5.72
CA PHE A 123 5.71 -11.48 -4.97
C PHE A 123 6.35 -10.14 -5.29
N CYS A 124 5.55 -9.09 -5.38
CA CYS A 124 6.03 -7.76 -5.69
C CYS A 124 5.45 -6.71 -4.72
N THR A 125 6.22 -5.65 -4.51
CA THR A 125 5.82 -4.54 -3.66
C THR A 125 4.63 -3.77 -4.22
N PRO A 126 4.63 -3.27 -5.47
CA PRO A 126 3.47 -2.59 -6.04
C PRO A 126 2.34 -3.57 -6.33
N THR A 127 1.09 -3.18 -6.01
CA THR A 127 -0.08 -4.06 -6.15
C THR A 127 -1.18 -3.50 -7.04
N TYR A 128 -0.99 -2.30 -7.59
CA TYR A 128 -1.90 -1.69 -8.56
C TYR A 128 -1.14 -1.33 -9.85
N TRP A 129 -1.61 -1.90 -10.96
CA TRP A 129 -1.02 -1.74 -12.30
C TRP A 129 0.50 -1.95 -12.33
N PRO A 130 0.99 -3.11 -11.85
CA PRO A 130 2.40 -3.43 -12.01
C PRO A 130 2.73 -3.68 -13.48
N LYS A 131 3.73 -2.97 -13.98
CA LYS A 131 4.45 -3.26 -15.20
C LYS A 131 5.59 -4.21 -14.88
N LEU A 132 5.76 -5.20 -15.73
CA LEU A 132 6.67 -6.31 -15.51
C LEU A 132 7.58 -6.46 -16.71
N ASP A 133 8.88 -6.33 -16.49
CA ASP A 133 9.92 -6.55 -17.49
C ASP A 133 10.79 -7.73 -17.06
N VAL A 134 11.11 -8.63 -17.98
CA VAL A 134 11.98 -9.78 -17.70
C VAL A 134 13.14 -9.83 -18.69
N CYS A 135 14.33 -10.09 -18.18
CA CYS A 135 15.51 -10.35 -18.99
C CYS A 135 16.30 -11.52 -18.39
N THR A 136 16.71 -12.48 -19.24
CA THR A 136 17.59 -13.57 -18.82
C THR A 136 18.99 -13.05 -18.51
N TRP A 137 19.62 -13.62 -17.49
CA TRP A 137 21.01 -13.35 -17.13
C TRP A 137 21.83 -14.63 -17.29
N GLU A 138 22.41 -14.79 -18.48
CA GLU A 138 23.10 -16.02 -18.88
C GLU A 138 24.25 -15.73 -19.88
N GLY A 139 25.22 -16.64 -19.95
CA GLY A 139 26.42 -16.50 -20.79
C GLY A 139 26.25 -16.99 -22.23
N SER A 140 25.10 -17.55 -22.58
CA SER A 140 24.80 -18.11 -23.91
C SER A 140 23.32 -17.98 -24.23
N ASN A 141 22.97 -17.86 -25.51
CA ASN A 141 21.57 -17.77 -25.95
C ASN A 141 20.72 -18.95 -25.49
N ASN A 142 19.57 -18.67 -24.88
CA ASN A 142 18.62 -19.66 -24.42
C ASN A 142 17.40 -19.71 -25.34
N PRO A 143 17.12 -20.87 -25.97
CA PRO A 143 16.00 -21.00 -26.90
C PRO A 143 14.64 -21.11 -26.20
N TYR A 144 14.60 -21.20 -24.87
CA TYR A 144 13.37 -21.38 -24.12
C TYR A 144 12.69 -20.05 -23.78
N THR A 145 11.35 -20.04 -23.86
CA THR A 145 10.54 -18.86 -23.53
C THR A 145 10.40 -18.69 -22.02
N ILE A 146 10.52 -17.44 -21.56
CA ILE A 146 10.12 -17.01 -20.21
C ILE A 146 8.98 -16.02 -20.35
N ALA A 147 7.89 -16.26 -19.61
CA ALA A 147 6.75 -15.36 -19.55
C ALA A 147 6.46 -14.98 -18.09
N ILE A 148 6.23 -13.70 -17.86
CA ILE A 148 5.70 -13.16 -16.61
C ILE A 148 4.45 -12.35 -16.89
N PHE A 149 3.44 -12.48 -16.04
CA PHE A 149 2.16 -11.80 -16.23
C PHE A 149 1.39 -11.69 -14.91
N GLY A 150 0.34 -10.85 -14.90
CA GLY A 150 -0.41 -10.51 -13.69
C GLY A 150 0.36 -9.50 -12.83
N GLY A 151 0.29 -9.67 -11.51
CA GLY A 151 1.01 -8.85 -10.53
C GLY A 151 0.10 -8.02 -9.63
N ASP A 152 -1.14 -7.71 -10.06
CA ASP A 152 -2.10 -7.02 -9.20
C ASP A 152 -2.30 -7.79 -7.89
N GLY A 153 -2.49 -7.08 -6.79
CA GLY A 153 -2.51 -7.68 -5.46
C GLY A 153 -1.15 -8.26 -5.01
N GLY A 154 -0.04 -7.84 -5.62
CA GLY A 154 1.31 -8.15 -5.16
C GLY A 154 1.78 -9.57 -5.49
N ARG A 155 1.11 -10.28 -6.41
CA ARG A 155 1.49 -11.63 -6.84
C ARG A 155 1.45 -11.77 -8.35
N GLY A 156 2.62 -11.92 -8.96
CA GLY A 156 2.77 -12.22 -10.39
C GLY A 156 2.95 -13.71 -10.64
N ALA A 157 2.53 -14.17 -11.81
CA ALA A 157 2.77 -15.52 -12.28
C ALA A 157 4.03 -15.54 -13.15
N VAL A 158 4.76 -16.65 -13.06
CA VAL A 158 5.96 -16.88 -13.86
C VAL A 158 5.91 -18.25 -14.51
N TYR A 159 6.32 -18.31 -15.77
CA TYR A 159 6.38 -19.53 -16.56
C TYR A 159 7.71 -19.59 -17.31
N GLY A 160 8.47 -20.65 -17.09
CA GLY A 160 9.66 -20.98 -17.87
C GLY A 160 9.49 -22.30 -18.58
N GLN A 161 9.97 -22.40 -19.81
CA GLN A 161 10.11 -23.66 -20.52
C GLN A 161 11.51 -24.23 -20.25
N GLY A 162 11.63 -25.53 -19.97
CA GLY A 162 12.94 -26.20 -19.91
C GLY A 162 13.74 -25.97 -18.61
N THR A 163 15.02 -25.62 -18.76
CA THR A 163 16.01 -25.65 -17.68
C THR A 163 15.96 -24.38 -16.82
N LEU A 164 16.30 -24.51 -15.54
CA LEU A 164 16.45 -23.37 -14.62
C LEU A 164 17.43 -22.32 -15.16
N THR A 165 16.95 -21.10 -15.29
CA THR A 165 17.66 -19.92 -15.80
C THR A 165 17.49 -18.76 -14.83
N ASN A 166 18.55 -18.00 -14.57
CA ASN A 166 18.46 -16.78 -13.76
C ASN A 166 17.86 -15.66 -14.59
N VAL A 167 16.91 -14.93 -14.01
CA VAL A 167 16.34 -13.73 -14.63
C VAL A 167 16.47 -12.52 -13.71
N ASN A 168 16.50 -11.36 -14.34
CA ASN A 168 16.21 -10.09 -13.68
C ASN A 168 14.77 -9.70 -14.02
N ILE A 169 13.96 -9.44 -13.00
CA ILE A 169 12.61 -8.92 -13.15
C ILE A 169 12.62 -7.46 -12.70
N GLY A 170 12.25 -6.56 -13.62
CA GLY A 170 11.94 -5.16 -13.33
C GLY A 170 10.45 -5.03 -13.03
N ILE A 171 10.12 -4.38 -11.93
CA ILE A 171 8.73 -4.19 -11.51
C ILE A 171 8.51 -2.71 -11.26
N GLU A 172 7.48 -2.14 -11.86
CA GLU A 172 7.07 -0.74 -11.67
C GLU A 172 5.56 -0.66 -11.43
N GLY A 173 5.09 -0.01 -10.38
CA GLY A 173 3.64 0.17 -10.17
C GLY A 173 3.29 1.05 -8.97
N TYR A 174 2.05 0.98 -8.51
CA TYR A 174 1.53 1.83 -7.43
C TYR A 174 0.93 1.01 -6.29
N ALA A 175 0.48 1.71 -5.23
CA ALA A 175 -0.16 1.14 -4.04
C ALA A 175 0.69 -0.01 -3.42
N PRO A 176 1.86 0.29 -2.84
CA PRO A 176 2.73 -0.74 -2.29
C PRO A 176 1.99 -1.52 -1.21
N HIS A 177 2.06 -2.85 -1.28
CA HIS A 177 1.40 -3.79 -0.34
C HIS A 177 -0.11 -3.56 -0.17
N GLY A 178 -0.81 -3.07 -1.20
CA GLY A 178 -2.25 -2.83 -1.12
C GLY A 178 -2.63 -1.62 -0.26
N VAL A 179 -1.68 -0.73 0.03
CA VAL A 179 -1.91 0.49 0.80
C VAL A 179 -2.31 1.64 -0.12
N LEU A 180 -3.50 2.16 0.11
CA LEU A 180 -4.01 3.39 -0.48
C LEU A 180 -3.66 4.56 0.42
N GLU A 181 -2.92 5.52 -0.11
CA GLU A 181 -2.58 6.75 0.59
C GLU A 181 -3.50 7.88 0.11
N ILE A 182 -4.20 8.53 1.04
CA ILE A 182 -5.00 9.73 0.79
C ILE A 182 -4.35 10.89 1.55
N PRO A 183 -3.56 11.74 0.86
CA PRO A 183 -2.95 12.90 1.48
C PRO A 183 -3.96 14.02 1.70
N PHE A 184 -3.88 14.70 2.84
CA PHE A 184 -4.66 15.89 3.13
C PHE A 184 -3.78 17.14 3.04
N GLY A 185 -4.20 18.11 2.22
CA GLY A 185 -3.47 19.34 1.98
C GLY A 185 -2.05 19.11 1.44
N LEU A 186 -1.24 20.17 1.50
CA LEU A 186 0.15 20.17 1.09
C LEU A 186 1.03 19.45 2.14
N GLN A 187 1.69 18.38 1.70
CA GLN A 187 2.41 17.46 2.60
C GLN A 187 3.63 18.06 3.32
N GLY A 188 4.12 19.20 2.84
CA GLY A 188 5.21 19.99 3.44
C GLY A 188 4.74 21.16 4.31
N GLU A 189 3.45 21.45 4.35
CA GLU A 189 2.88 22.63 5.03
C GLU A 189 1.87 22.18 6.10
N PRO A 190 2.27 22.09 7.38
CA PRO A 190 1.39 21.60 8.45
C PRO A 190 0.10 22.39 8.65
N GLU A 191 0.08 23.66 8.28
CA GLU A 191 -1.08 24.55 8.42
C GLU A 191 -2.18 24.24 7.40
N ASP A 192 -1.85 23.61 6.27
CA ASP A 192 -2.80 23.19 5.23
C ASP A 192 -3.34 21.78 5.47
N TRP A 193 -2.86 21.08 6.50
CA TRP A 193 -3.37 19.76 6.85
C TRP A 193 -4.81 19.82 7.34
N TYR A 194 -5.49 18.68 7.27
CA TYR A 194 -6.90 18.62 7.59
C TYR A 194 -7.13 18.74 9.10
N ASP A 195 -7.52 19.95 9.53
CA ASP A 195 -7.86 20.26 10.92
C ASP A 195 -9.22 19.65 11.29
N VAL A 196 -9.16 18.53 12.01
CA VAL A 196 -10.35 17.81 12.50
C VAL A 196 -10.72 18.19 13.93
N THR A 197 -9.94 19.05 14.61
CA THR A 197 -10.07 19.31 16.06
C THR A 197 -11.35 20.03 16.46
N LYS A 198 -12.02 20.64 15.49
CA LYS A 198 -13.28 21.40 15.66
C LYS A 198 -14.51 20.59 15.27
N LEU A 199 -14.33 19.37 14.76
CA LEU A 199 -15.42 18.51 14.32
C LEU A 199 -16.04 17.78 15.50
N GLY A 200 -17.37 17.68 15.51
CA GLY A 200 -18.11 16.89 16.49
C GLY A 200 -18.06 15.39 16.15
N SER A 201 -18.09 15.05 14.86
CA SER A 201 -17.83 13.69 14.40
C SER A 201 -17.15 13.65 13.04
N LEU A 202 -16.30 12.63 12.85
CA LEU A 202 -15.69 12.31 11.58
C LEU A 202 -15.87 10.82 11.33
N ARG A 203 -16.51 10.46 10.22
CA ARG A 203 -16.81 9.06 9.88
C ARG A 203 -16.25 8.70 8.51
N LEU A 204 -15.50 7.60 8.49
CA LEU A 204 -15.06 6.93 7.28
C LEU A 204 -16.06 5.81 6.95
N ASP A 205 -16.57 5.82 5.73
CA ASP A 205 -17.45 4.80 5.16
C ASP A 205 -16.73 4.13 3.99
N ILE A 206 -16.50 2.82 4.12
CA ILE A 206 -15.86 2.00 3.10
C ILE A 206 -16.87 0.97 2.62
N LEU A 207 -17.22 1.03 1.34
CA LEU A 207 -17.99 -0.02 0.67
C LEU A 207 -17.04 -1.02 0.03
N SER A 208 -17.12 -2.27 0.45
CA SER A 208 -16.38 -3.38 -0.17
C SER A 208 -17.00 -3.79 -1.51
N HIS A 209 -16.21 -4.47 -2.35
CA HIS A 209 -16.76 -5.14 -3.52
C HIS A 209 -17.62 -6.36 -3.10
N ALA A 210 -18.61 -6.73 -3.93
CA ALA A 210 -19.54 -7.84 -3.66
C ALA A 210 -18.86 -9.21 -3.43
N ASN A 211 -17.63 -9.38 -3.92
CA ASN A 211 -16.90 -10.66 -3.91
C ASN A 211 -15.92 -10.75 -2.73
N ARG A 212 -16.09 -9.92 -1.69
CA ARG A 212 -15.29 -9.96 -0.47
C ARG A 212 -15.92 -10.90 0.56
N THR A 213 -15.06 -11.46 1.38
CA THR A 213 -15.42 -12.44 2.39
C THR A 213 -14.79 -12.09 3.72
N ASN A 214 -15.26 -12.72 4.79
CA ASN A 214 -14.70 -12.52 6.13
C ASN A 214 -13.26 -13.08 6.29
N ALA A 215 -12.69 -13.68 5.25
CA ALA A 215 -11.28 -14.08 5.20
C ALA A 215 -10.37 -12.94 4.67
N ASP A 216 -10.96 -11.94 4.02
CA ASP A 216 -10.27 -10.75 3.55
C ASP A 216 -10.30 -9.68 4.66
N ASN A 217 -9.21 -8.93 4.84
CA ASN A 217 -9.11 -7.90 5.87
C ASN A 217 -8.82 -6.51 5.30
N CYS A 218 -9.20 -5.50 6.08
CA CYS A 218 -8.97 -4.09 5.79
C CYS A 218 -8.46 -3.40 7.05
N GLN A 219 -7.39 -2.64 6.89
CA GLN A 219 -6.77 -1.87 7.96
C GLN A 219 -6.86 -0.39 7.64
N ILE A 220 -7.22 0.40 8.65
CA ILE A 220 -7.32 1.86 8.56
C ILE A 220 -6.25 2.46 9.46
N PHE A 221 -5.38 3.29 8.88
CA PHE A 221 -4.35 4.01 9.62
C PHE A 221 -4.46 5.51 9.40
N LEU A 222 -4.11 6.28 10.42
CA LEU A 222 -3.99 7.73 10.33
C LEU A 222 -2.56 8.16 10.61
N GLN A 223 -2.12 9.18 9.89
CA GLN A 223 -0.93 9.93 10.24
C GLN A 223 -1.31 11.28 10.84
N GLN A 224 -0.93 11.48 12.10
CA GLN A 224 -1.19 12.71 12.85
C GLN A 224 0.11 13.32 13.34
N LEU A 225 0.13 14.65 13.47
CA LEU A 225 1.19 15.35 14.18
C LEU A 225 0.85 15.41 15.67
N ARG A 226 1.71 14.80 16.48
CA ARG A 226 1.63 14.86 17.94
C ARG A 226 2.63 15.91 18.41
N ASN A 227 2.12 17.03 18.88
CA ASN A 227 2.94 18.06 19.53
C ASN A 227 3.45 17.53 20.88
N TYR A 228 4.62 18.00 21.31
CA TYR A 228 5.22 17.64 22.60
C TYR A 228 4.41 18.14 23.79
#